data_AF-A0A242MAA6-F1
#
_entry.id   AF-A0A242MAA6-F1
#
_cell.length_a   1.000
_cell.length_b   1.000
_cell.length_c   1.000
_cell.angle_alpha   90.00
_cell.angle_beta   90.00
_cell.angle_gamma   90.00
#
_symmetry.space_group_name_H-M   'P 1'
#
loop_
_entity.id
_entity.type
_entity.pdbx_description
1 polymer ?
#
loop_
_entity_poly.entity_id
_entity_poly.type
_entity_poly.pdbx_seq_one_letter_code
_entity_poly.pdbx_strand_id
1 'polypeptide(L)'
;MRAFVQRIDAATIARRYFDPDITPHARTPDTMDRYLRAMLDDLVQLALRNGSAALASHLKASIKQHGSAKLTAVTLRMVEQASTLAAAAPSPGHQVGLWFRPLVTKRLIEEGIDTLGQLVDFCNSHGGSWWRSMPRIGPHRARVLVAWLRRHEKDLGKSIDADVDTRLLTPAVGVGDVVVIGGSIDAPQLAPFERLAIPTALSGEHGTNRARDFAFIRAEHDLAAVHAYLNRYRDRPPTLRAYTRELERLVLWLVIVRGVALSSMTVEDCEAYKDFLKSPTPTFVGPKRSRSSGRWRPFAVDGLSADSQAYAVRAIRAAFAWLTTVRYLAGNPWSAVTDPATITREVEVQVERALSEDLWTTLRAELDARCDGEELGGLTPSEEEARQWRTARAAILLMGDSGVRRDEAAHARRENLNVAVVTSGGSAKTSAKGATQSSPKAAASDAAPIKTGVTVWALTIVGKRRKQRTVPVSAATVAALRAHWTDRDKDFDVPSVEAPLIAPLVINGTEASLAKHDGGTDGKREVPYAPDALARLVREAVRHIAGDLLREGALSYDAHAKLLATSAHAFRHTFGTRAVAHDMPIDVVQRILGHASLQTTSIYVHAERQRMLDAAAHYYSEDDGVR
;
A
#
# COMPACT_ATOMS: atom_id res chain seq x y z
N MET A 1 19.88 36.45 -1.94
CA MET A 1 20.32 37.78 -1.48
C MET A 1 21.27 37.75 -0.28
N ARG A 2 20.89 37.19 0.89
CA ARG A 2 21.76 37.17 2.08
C ARG A 2 23.16 36.59 1.85
N ALA A 3 23.25 35.48 1.11
CA ALA A 3 24.52 34.87 0.70
C ALA A 3 25.40 35.82 -0.17
N PHE A 4 24.76 36.58 -1.07
CA PHE A 4 25.43 37.53 -1.96
C PHE A 4 26.04 38.71 -1.20
N VAL A 5 25.30 39.27 -0.25
CA VAL A 5 25.79 40.36 0.62
C VAL A 5 26.91 39.87 1.57
N GLN A 6 26.92 38.58 1.91
CA GLN A 6 28.03 37.93 2.63
C GLN A 6 29.24 37.61 1.76
N ARG A 7 29.29 38.14 0.52
CA ARG A 7 30.38 37.94 -0.46
C ARG A 7 30.57 36.49 -0.90
N ILE A 8 29.53 35.66 -0.84
CA ILE A 8 29.55 34.35 -1.49
C ILE A 8 29.43 34.56 -3.00
N ASP A 9 30.29 33.88 -3.74
CA ASP A 9 30.38 33.98 -5.20
C ASP A 9 29.07 33.63 -5.93
N ALA A 10 28.75 34.38 -6.98
CA ALA A 10 27.50 34.27 -7.74
C ALA A 10 27.33 32.90 -8.40
N ALA A 11 28.42 32.26 -8.86
CA ALA A 11 28.35 30.90 -9.42
C ALA A 11 27.99 29.87 -8.35
N THR A 12 28.48 30.06 -7.13
CA THR A 12 28.14 29.20 -5.99
C THR A 12 26.69 29.38 -5.56
N ILE A 13 26.18 30.61 -5.62
CA ILE A 13 24.77 30.91 -5.33
C ILE A 13 23.85 30.31 -6.39
N ALA A 14 24.20 30.46 -7.67
CA ALA A 14 23.46 29.86 -8.78
C ALA A 14 23.32 28.34 -8.60
N ARG A 15 24.45 27.63 -8.43
CA ARG A 15 24.44 26.16 -8.26
C ARG A 15 23.68 25.65 -7.04
N ARG A 16 23.72 26.38 -5.91
CA ARG A 16 23.13 25.89 -4.64
C ARG A 16 21.67 26.24 -4.45
N TYR A 17 21.19 27.30 -5.08
CA TYR A 17 19.87 27.85 -4.80
C TYR A 17 18.94 27.91 -6.03
N PHE A 18 19.48 27.75 -7.24
CA PHE A 18 18.73 27.87 -8.48
C PHE A 18 19.03 26.72 -9.43
N ASP A 19 18.07 26.41 -10.30
CA ASP A 19 18.22 25.43 -11.38
C ASP A 19 18.52 26.17 -12.70
N PRO A 20 19.69 25.94 -13.34
CA PRO A 20 20.09 26.66 -14.55
C PRO A 20 19.19 26.39 -15.76
N ASP A 21 18.48 25.26 -15.81
CA ASP A 21 17.66 24.90 -16.97
C ASP A 21 16.31 25.63 -17.00
N ILE A 22 15.87 26.14 -15.84
CA ILE A 22 14.54 26.75 -15.64
C ILE A 22 14.66 28.23 -15.29
N THR A 23 15.79 28.65 -14.74
CA THR A 23 16.02 30.01 -14.26
C THR A 23 16.98 30.74 -15.20
N PRO A 24 16.52 31.61 -16.12
CA PRO A 24 17.40 32.20 -17.16
C PRO A 24 18.59 32.98 -16.59
N HIS A 25 18.42 33.59 -15.42
CA HIS A 25 19.46 34.35 -14.72
C HIS A 25 20.42 33.48 -13.90
N ALA A 26 20.22 32.16 -13.82
CA ALA A 26 21.13 31.21 -13.17
C ALA A 26 22.01 30.44 -14.16
N ARG A 27 21.83 30.65 -15.48
CA ARG A 27 22.59 29.98 -16.53
C ARG A 27 24.05 30.36 -16.55
N THR A 28 24.39 31.60 -16.20
CA THR A 28 25.79 32.05 -16.12
C THR A 28 26.06 32.83 -14.83
N PRO A 29 27.30 32.79 -14.31
CA PRO A 29 27.69 33.60 -13.14
C PRO A 29 27.41 35.09 -13.34
N ASP A 30 27.64 35.63 -14.55
CA ASP A 30 27.44 37.05 -14.86
C ASP A 30 25.97 37.46 -14.95
N THR A 31 25.09 36.55 -15.39
CA THR A 31 23.64 36.80 -15.37
C THR A 31 23.09 36.76 -13.95
N MET A 32 23.62 35.87 -13.11
CA MET A 32 23.27 35.78 -11.70
C MET A 32 23.74 37.00 -10.91
N ASP A 33 24.96 37.47 -11.13
CA ASP A 33 25.50 38.67 -10.49
C ASP A 33 24.66 39.92 -10.85
N ARG A 34 24.32 40.10 -12.13
CA ARG A 34 23.43 41.20 -12.57
C ARG A 34 22.04 41.13 -11.93
N TYR A 35 21.45 39.94 -11.88
CA TYR A 35 20.13 39.74 -11.26
C TYR A 35 20.14 40.04 -9.75
N LEU A 36 21.19 39.58 -9.05
CA LEU A 36 21.35 39.84 -7.62
C LEU A 36 21.61 41.32 -7.33
N ARG A 37 22.29 42.05 -8.21
CA ARG A 37 22.45 43.52 -8.09
C ARG A 37 21.14 44.27 -8.33
N ALA A 38 20.38 43.91 -9.37
CA ALA A 38 19.08 44.52 -9.64
C ALA A 38 18.09 44.32 -8.47
N MET A 39 18.01 43.10 -7.95
CA MET A 39 17.18 42.81 -6.78
C MET A 39 17.67 43.56 -5.52
N LEU A 40 18.97 43.81 -5.38
CA LEU A 40 19.51 44.61 -4.29
C LEU A 40 19.09 46.07 -4.41
N ASP A 41 19.15 46.64 -5.61
CA ASP A 41 18.72 48.01 -5.89
C ASP A 41 17.22 48.18 -5.63
N ASP A 42 16.38 47.22 -6.03
CA ASP A 42 14.94 47.23 -5.74
C ASP A 42 14.66 47.24 -4.23
N LEU A 43 15.36 46.41 -3.47
CA LEU A 43 15.23 46.36 -2.00
C LEU A 43 15.70 47.66 -1.34
N VAL A 44 16.76 48.28 -1.86
CA VAL A 44 17.24 49.58 -1.38
C VAL A 44 16.23 50.68 -1.69
N GLN A 45 15.63 50.69 -2.87
CA GLN A 45 14.57 51.64 -3.22
C GLN A 45 13.34 51.46 -2.33
N LEU A 46 12.95 50.22 -2.05
CA LEU A 46 11.83 49.91 -1.16
C LEU A 46 12.12 50.35 0.28
N ALA A 47 13.35 50.17 0.76
CA ALA A 47 13.79 50.67 2.07
C ALA A 47 13.91 52.20 2.14
N LEU A 48 14.24 52.88 1.03
CA LEU A 48 14.23 54.34 0.96
C LEU A 48 12.81 54.92 1.03
N ARG A 49 11.82 54.19 0.51
CA ARG A 49 10.41 54.59 0.52
C ARG A 49 9.70 54.28 1.84
N ASN A 50 9.98 53.10 2.40
CA ASN A 50 9.19 52.55 3.52
C ASN A 50 10.00 52.26 4.79
N GLY A 51 11.32 52.50 4.79
CA GLY A 51 12.20 52.29 5.95
C GLY A 51 12.24 53.49 6.90
N SER A 52 12.95 53.32 8.02
CA SER A 52 13.13 54.41 8.99
C SER A 52 13.96 55.56 8.41
N ALA A 53 13.71 56.80 8.87
CA ALA A 53 14.43 57.99 8.39
C ALA A 53 15.96 57.87 8.54
N ALA A 54 16.42 57.20 9.60
CA ALA A 54 17.84 56.92 9.83
C ALA A 54 18.44 55.95 8.79
N LEU A 55 17.71 54.89 8.44
CA LEU A 55 18.12 53.92 7.42
C LEU A 55 18.17 54.58 6.03
N ALA A 56 17.15 55.35 5.69
CA ALA A 56 17.08 56.03 4.40
C ALA A 56 18.22 57.06 4.22
N SER A 57 18.55 57.78 5.29
CA SER A 57 19.67 58.75 5.29
C SER A 57 21.02 58.06 5.11
N HIS A 58 21.24 56.94 5.80
CA HIS A 58 22.45 56.14 5.67
C HIS A 58 22.62 55.54 4.27
N LEU A 59 21.54 55.03 3.67
CA LEU A 59 21.56 54.49 2.29
C LEU A 59 21.84 55.60 1.26
N LYS A 60 21.20 56.77 1.39
CA LYS A 60 21.48 57.94 0.52
C LYS A 60 22.92 58.40 0.60
N ALA A 61 23.49 58.45 1.81
CA ALA A 61 24.90 58.81 2.02
C ALA A 61 25.85 57.79 1.37
N SER A 62 25.59 56.49 1.54
CA SER A 62 26.38 55.44 0.89
C SER A 62 26.34 55.51 -0.64
N ILE A 63 25.16 55.77 -1.22
CA ILE A 63 25.01 55.90 -2.68
C ILE A 63 25.82 57.09 -3.19
N LYS A 64 25.77 58.24 -2.49
CA LYS A 64 26.53 59.44 -2.85
C LYS A 64 28.05 59.23 -2.81
N GLN A 65 28.53 58.41 -1.87
CA GLN A 65 29.97 58.18 -1.66
C GLN A 65 30.56 57.07 -2.55
N HIS A 66 29.77 56.06 -2.91
CA HIS A 66 30.27 54.84 -3.57
C HIS A 66 29.57 54.49 -4.88
N GLY A 67 28.64 55.32 -5.37
CA GLY A 67 27.86 55.10 -6.59
C GLY A 67 26.80 54.00 -6.49
N SER A 68 26.79 53.21 -5.41
CA SER A 68 25.82 52.16 -5.10
C SER A 68 25.67 52.01 -3.59
N ALA A 69 24.53 51.46 -3.15
CA ALA A 69 24.31 51.21 -1.73
C ALA A 69 25.14 50.00 -1.26
N LYS A 70 26.24 50.25 -0.55
CA LYS A 70 27.02 49.18 0.09
C LYS A 70 26.32 48.75 1.37
N LEU A 71 25.64 47.61 1.31
CA LEU A 71 24.97 47.02 2.47
C LEU A 71 25.98 46.23 3.32
N THR A 72 26.09 46.61 4.58
CA THR A 72 26.70 45.80 5.64
C THR A 72 25.69 44.78 6.16
N ALA A 73 26.14 43.74 6.88
CA ALA A 73 25.25 42.74 7.46
C ALA A 73 24.16 43.34 8.37
N VAL A 74 24.43 44.50 8.99
CA VAL A 74 23.49 45.23 9.85
C VAL A 74 22.43 45.95 9.02
N THR A 75 22.82 46.65 7.95
CA THR A 75 21.88 47.36 7.06
C THR A 75 21.02 46.41 6.24
N LEU A 76 21.53 45.23 5.87
CA LEU A 76 20.72 44.17 5.24
C LEU A 76 19.58 43.71 6.16
N ARG A 77 19.84 43.50 7.46
CA ARG A 77 18.80 43.14 8.45
C ARG A 77 17.69 44.19 8.54
N MET A 78 18.07 45.47 8.44
CA MET A 78 17.12 46.58 8.50
C MET A 78 16.28 46.69 7.21
N VAL A 79 16.87 46.39 6.05
CA VAL A 79 16.16 46.27 4.77
C VAL A 79 15.21 45.06 4.77
N GLU A 80 15.62 43.92 5.33
CA GLU A 80 14.75 42.75 5.55
C GLU A 80 13.58 43.12 6.48
N GLN A 81 13.83 43.84 7.58
CA GLN A 81 12.77 44.32 8.48
C GLN A 81 11.79 45.30 7.81
N ALA A 82 12.28 46.21 6.97
CA ALA A 82 11.44 47.11 6.18
C ALA A 82 10.62 46.34 5.12
N SER A 83 11.15 45.27 4.53
CA SER A 83 10.41 44.40 3.61
C SER A 83 9.32 43.58 4.32
N THR A 84 9.53 43.17 5.57
CA THR A 84 8.48 42.53 6.38
C THR A 84 7.38 43.49 6.79
N LEU A 85 7.68 44.78 6.96
CA LEU A 85 6.65 45.82 7.20
C LEU A 85 5.82 46.13 5.95
N ALA A 86 6.30 45.76 4.76
CA ALA A 86 5.58 45.88 3.49
C ALA A 86 4.80 44.60 3.10
N ALA A 87 4.86 43.52 3.89
CA ALA A 87 4.11 42.30 3.63
C ALA A 87 2.67 42.43 4.13
N ALA A 88 1.72 42.60 3.21
CA ALA A 88 0.28 42.58 3.48
C ALA A 88 -0.13 41.36 4.31
N ALA A 89 -1.10 41.50 5.23
CA ALA A 89 -1.66 40.38 5.98
C ALA A 89 -2.10 39.24 5.02
N PRO A 90 -1.85 37.96 5.34
CA PRO A 90 -2.14 36.86 4.42
C PRO A 90 -3.64 36.73 4.16
N SER A 91 -4.02 36.80 2.89
CA SER A 91 -5.40 36.64 2.41
C SER A 91 -5.57 35.30 1.67
N PRO A 92 -6.76 34.68 1.66
CA PRO A 92 -7.01 33.42 0.96
C PRO A 92 -6.68 33.43 -0.52
N GLY A 93 -6.83 34.59 -1.18
CA GLY A 93 -6.52 34.75 -2.60
C GLY A 93 -5.03 34.91 -2.91
N HIS A 94 -4.17 35.04 -1.89
CA HIS A 94 -2.74 35.15 -2.11
C HIS A 94 -2.15 33.85 -2.64
N GLN A 95 -1.26 33.97 -3.62
CA GLN A 95 -0.54 32.82 -4.14
C GLN A 95 0.40 32.21 -3.10
N VAL A 96 0.46 30.88 -3.06
CA VAL A 96 1.33 30.14 -2.13
C VAL A 96 2.82 30.50 -2.30
N GLY A 97 3.22 30.92 -3.51
CA GLY A 97 4.59 31.36 -3.82
C GLY A 97 5.03 32.66 -3.15
N LEU A 98 4.09 33.48 -2.68
CA LEU A 98 4.39 34.69 -1.92
C LEU A 98 4.80 34.39 -0.47
N TRP A 99 4.42 33.22 0.04
CA TRP A 99 4.50 32.89 1.47
C TRP A 99 5.39 31.68 1.77
N PHE A 100 5.55 30.76 0.82
CA PHE A 100 6.33 29.54 1.01
C PHE A 100 7.54 29.46 0.09
N ARG A 101 8.52 28.65 0.50
CA ARG A 101 9.79 28.46 -0.24
C ARG A 101 9.53 27.88 -1.63
N PRO A 102 10.32 28.24 -2.67
CA PRO A 102 10.09 27.83 -4.06
C PRO A 102 9.90 26.32 -4.26
N LEU A 103 10.64 25.48 -3.53
CA LEU A 103 10.51 24.03 -3.64
C LEU A 103 9.18 23.50 -3.08
N VAL A 104 8.66 24.12 -2.01
CA VAL A 104 7.34 23.77 -1.45
C VAL A 104 6.25 24.30 -2.39
N THR A 105 6.36 25.56 -2.82
CA THR A 105 5.48 26.20 -3.79
C THR A 105 5.32 25.38 -5.06
N LYS A 106 6.42 24.92 -5.66
CA LYS A 106 6.40 24.06 -6.86
C LYS A 106 5.54 22.81 -6.66
N ARG A 107 5.69 22.13 -5.51
CA ARG A 107 4.93 20.90 -5.21
C ARG A 107 3.46 21.15 -4.89
N LEU A 108 3.15 22.30 -4.29
CA LEU A 108 1.76 22.72 -4.07
C LEU A 108 1.08 22.98 -5.43
N ILE A 109 1.73 23.71 -6.33
CA ILE A 109 1.21 24.04 -7.67
C ILE A 109 1.10 22.79 -8.56
N GLU A 110 2.07 21.87 -8.53
CA GLU A 110 2.00 20.59 -9.27
C GLU A 110 0.75 19.75 -8.92
N GLU A 111 0.23 19.92 -7.70
CA GLU A 111 -0.99 19.24 -7.20
C GLU A 111 -2.23 20.15 -7.27
N GLY A 112 -2.15 21.27 -7.99
CA GLY A 112 -3.28 22.19 -8.24
C GLY A 112 -3.61 23.14 -7.08
N ILE A 113 -2.67 23.42 -6.18
CA ILE A 113 -2.83 24.32 -5.03
C ILE A 113 -2.06 25.62 -5.26
N ASP A 114 -2.73 26.60 -5.85
CA ASP A 114 -2.13 27.89 -6.24
C ASP A 114 -2.24 28.96 -5.15
N THR A 115 -3.26 28.87 -4.28
CA THR A 115 -3.61 29.90 -3.29
C THR A 115 -3.61 29.39 -1.85
N LEU A 116 -3.42 30.30 -0.89
CA LEU A 116 -3.51 29.97 0.54
C LEU A 116 -4.89 29.39 0.90
N GLY A 117 -5.96 29.92 0.31
CA GLY A 117 -7.33 29.43 0.50
C GLY A 117 -7.53 28.00 0.02
N GLN A 118 -6.96 27.63 -1.12
CA GLN A 118 -6.98 26.25 -1.64
C GLN A 118 -6.15 25.32 -0.75
N LEU A 119 -5.01 25.78 -0.22
CA LEU A 119 -4.19 24.97 0.68
C LEU A 119 -4.93 24.64 1.98
N VAL A 120 -5.68 25.60 2.53
CA VAL A 120 -6.55 25.39 3.71
C VAL A 120 -7.62 24.35 3.39
N ASP A 121 -8.32 24.48 2.26
CA ASP A 121 -9.37 23.55 1.84
C ASP A 121 -8.80 22.14 1.57
N PHE A 122 -7.60 22.06 1.00
CA PHE A 122 -6.92 20.80 0.75
C PHE A 122 -6.49 20.11 2.06
N CYS A 123 -5.87 20.85 2.97
CA CYS A 123 -5.51 20.37 4.30
C CYS A 123 -6.73 19.86 5.05
N ASN A 124 -7.81 20.64 5.05
CA ASN A 124 -9.06 20.28 5.68
C ASN A 124 -9.65 19.04 5.00
N SER A 125 -9.85 19.05 3.69
CA SER A 125 -10.43 17.89 3.01
C SER A 125 -9.65 16.58 3.24
N HIS A 126 -8.33 16.60 3.49
CA HIS A 126 -7.48 15.41 3.64
C HIS A 126 -7.03 15.07 5.08
N GLY A 127 -7.22 15.96 6.06
CA GLY A 127 -6.87 15.75 7.47
C GLY A 127 -5.36 15.52 7.72
N GLY A 128 -5.01 14.87 8.83
CA GLY A 128 -3.61 14.67 9.29
C GLY A 128 -2.66 13.89 8.37
N SER A 129 -3.16 13.40 7.24
CA SER A 129 -2.38 12.73 6.21
C SER A 129 -2.27 13.49 4.90
N TRP A 130 -2.74 14.75 4.81
CA TRP A 130 -2.77 15.53 3.58
C TRP A 130 -1.43 15.56 2.82
N TRP A 131 -0.32 15.63 3.57
CA TRP A 131 1.04 15.67 3.01
C TRP A 131 1.46 14.38 2.30
N ARG A 132 0.80 13.24 2.54
CA ARG A 132 1.11 11.98 1.85
C ARG A 132 0.71 11.99 0.38
N SER A 133 -0.26 12.82 0.03
CA SER A 133 -0.63 13.08 -1.37
C SER A 133 0.34 14.02 -2.07
N MET A 134 1.34 14.57 -1.35
CA MET A 134 2.26 15.58 -1.88
C MET A 134 3.67 14.98 -2.02
N PRO A 135 4.18 14.76 -3.24
CA PRO A 135 5.52 14.24 -3.45
C PRO A 135 6.60 15.08 -2.74
N ARG A 136 7.47 14.42 -1.96
CA ARG A 136 8.63 15.04 -1.27
C ARG A 136 8.28 16.14 -0.24
N ILE A 137 7.03 16.26 0.20
CA ILE A 137 6.65 16.99 1.42
C ILE A 137 6.56 15.99 2.58
N GLY A 138 7.58 15.95 3.43
CA GLY A 138 7.60 15.09 4.61
C GLY A 138 6.75 15.63 5.78
N PRO A 139 6.48 14.79 6.80
CA PRO A 139 5.63 15.14 7.94
C PRO A 139 6.12 16.36 8.75
N HIS A 140 7.43 16.62 8.74
CA HIS A 140 8.00 17.79 9.40
C HIS A 140 7.64 19.10 8.66
N ARG A 141 7.78 19.12 7.33
CA ARG A 141 7.42 20.29 6.50
C ARG A 141 5.91 20.54 6.54
N ALA A 142 5.12 19.48 6.52
CA ALA A 142 3.67 19.55 6.66
C ALA A 142 3.25 20.26 7.96
N ARG A 143 3.83 19.86 9.10
CA ARG A 143 3.58 20.52 10.39
C ARG A 143 3.93 22.00 10.38
N VAL A 144 5.05 22.38 9.76
CA VAL A 144 5.46 23.79 9.69
C VAL A 144 4.47 24.60 8.87
N LEU A 145 3.96 24.04 7.76
CA LEU A 145 2.94 24.68 6.92
C LEU A 145 1.62 24.84 7.68
N VAL A 146 1.13 23.78 8.32
CA VAL A 146 -0.14 23.84 9.06
C VAL A 146 -0.05 24.76 10.27
N ALA A 147 1.06 24.73 11.02
CA ALA A 147 1.28 25.66 12.13
C ALA A 147 1.31 27.12 11.69
N TRP A 148 1.83 27.40 10.47
CA TRP A 148 1.77 28.73 9.88
C TRP A 148 0.33 29.11 9.52
N LEU A 149 -0.42 28.22 8.86
CA LEU A 149 -1.83 28.46 8.52
C LEU A 149 -2.69 28.73 9.75
N ARG A 150 -2.51 27.95 10.83
CA ARG A 150 -3.20 28.14 12.11
C ARG A 150 -2.95 29.51 12.73
N ARG A 151 -1.70 29.99 12.67
CA ARG A 151 -1.33 31.31 13.20
C ARG A 151 -2.06 32.44 12.49
N HIS A 152 -2.43 32.23 11.23
CA HIS A 152 -3.05 33.22 10.36
C HIS A 152 -4.52 32.93 10.03
N GLU A 153 -5.21 32.07 10.80
CA GLU A 153 -6.64 31.76 10.58
C GLU A 153 -7.54 33.01 10.60
N LYS A 154 -7.21 33.98 11.47
CA LYS A 154 -7.94 35.25 11.58
C LYS A 154 -7.78 36.11 10.32
N ASP A 155 -6.58 36.16 9.76
CA ASP A 155 -6.26 36.94 8.56
C ASP A 155 -6.81 36.26 7.29
N LEU A 156 -6.76 34.93 7.25
CA LEU A 156 -7.27 34.10 6.15
C LEU A 156 -8.79 33.97 6.18
N GLY A 157 -9.48 34.26 7.28
CA GLY A 157 -10.93 34.01 7.39
C GLY A 157 -11.33 32.55 7.17
N LYS A 158 -10.39 31.60 7.31
CA LYS A 158 -10.61 30.16 7.21
C LYS A 158 -9.93 29.46 8.38
N SER A 159 -10.63 28.50 9.00
CA SER A 159 -10.09 27.68 10.08
C SER A 159 -9.48 26.38 9.54
N ILE A 160 -8.43 25.90 10.21
CA ILE A 160 -7.88 24.57 9.96
C ILE A 160 -8.49 23.60 10.98
N ASP A 161 -9.08 22.50 10.53
CA ASP A 161 -9.70 21.53 11.42
C ASP A 161 -8.66 20.87 12.36
N ALA A 162 -9.06 20.54 13.59
CA ALA A 162 -8.17 20.04 14.63
C ALA A 162 -7.41 18.75 14.24
N ASP A 163 -7.98 17.96 13.32
CA ASP A 163 -7.40 16.68 12.87
C ASP A 163 -6.31 16.82 11.80
N VAL A 164 -6.08 18.01 11.24
CA VAL A 164 -5.04 18.27 10.23
C VAL A 164 -3.62 18.13 10.78
N ASP A 165 -3.44 18.28 12.10
CA ASP A 165 -2.15 18.09 12.79
C ASP A 165 -2.11 16.83 13.66
N THR A 166 -3.17 16.00 13.67
CA THR A 166 -3.19 14.84 14.56
C THR A 166 -2.02 13.91 14.26
N ARG A 167 -1.15 13.75 15.26
CA ARG A 167 -0.04 12.80 15.30
C ARG A 167 -0.49 11.46 14.74
N LEU A 168 0.22 10.97 13.73
CA LEU A 168 0.15 9.56 13.37
C LEU A 168 1.10 8.76 14.27
N LEU A 169 0.51 7.74 14.89
CA LEU A 169 1.12 6.55 15.51
C LEU A 169 1.43 6.65 17.02
N THR A 170 0.39 6.55 17.85
CA THR A 170 0.14 5.43 18.79
C THR A 170 -1.25 5.64 19.42
N PRO A 171 -2.24 4.72 19.35
CA PRO A 171 -3.12 4.54 20.49
C PRO A 171 -2.34 3.67 21.48
N ALA A 172 -1.59 4.31 22.38
CA ALA A 172 -1.23 3.65 23.62
C ALA A 172 -2.54 3.61 24.40
N VAL A 173 -3.09 2.40 24.54
CA VAL A 173 -4.06 1.96 25.55
C VAL A 173 -4.83 3.08 26.26
N GLY A 174 -6.12 3.22 25.95
CA GLY A 174 -7.08 3.98 26.76
C GLY A 174 -7.77 5.12 26.02
N VAL A 175 -8.94 4.79 25.45
CA VAL A 175 -10.07 5.71 25.19
C VAL A 175 -9.73 7.01 24.46
N GLY A 176 -9.75 6.98 23.13
CA GLY A 176 -10.04 8.22 22.37
C GLY A 176 -11.48 8.66 22.66
N ASP A 177 -11.75 9.96 22.65
CA ASP A 177 -13.08 10.53 22.93
C ASP A 177 -14.20 9.66 22.36
N VAL A 178 -14.99 9.08 23.26
CA VAL A 178 -16.13 8.23 22.94
C VAL A 178 -17.19 9.10 22.25
N VAL A 179 -17.64 8.64 21.09
CA VAL A 179 -18.65 9.33 20.28
C VAL A 179 -19.92 8.49 20.33
N VAL A 180 -20.97 9.03 20.95
CA VAL A 180 -22.31 8.46 20.87
C VAL A 180 -22.81 8.70 19.44
N ILE A 181 -23.10 7.62 18.71
CA ILE A 181 -23.62 7.72 17.34
C ILE A 181 -25.11 8.08 17.35
N GLY A 182 -25.58 8.79 16.31
CA GLY A 182 -26.96 9.25 16.24
C GLY A 182 -27.14 10.38 15.23
N GLY A 183 -28.12 11.25 15.47
CA GLY A 183 -28.49 12.33 14.55
C GLY A 183 -29.47 11.89 13.46
N SER A 184 -29.86 12.84 12.60
CA SER A 184 -30.70 12.54 11.43
C SER A 184 -29.87 11.92 10.31
N ILE A 185 -30.55 11.31 9.34
CA ILE A 185 -29.89 10.73 8.16
C ILE A 185 -29.12 11.78 7.33
N ASP A 186 -29.55 13.04 7.38
CA ASP A 186 -28.94 14.18 6.67
C ASP A 186 -27.70 14.74 7.38
N ALA A 187 -27.62 14.58 8.70
CA ALA A 187 -26.50 15.04 9.52
C ALA A 187 -26.09 13.98 10.57
N PRO A 188 -25.63 12.80 10.14
CA PRO A 188 -25.36 11.70 11.06
C PRO A 188 -24.05 11.89 11.82
N GLN A 189 -24.09 11.62 13.11
CA GLN A 189 -22.90 11.50 13.95
C GLN A 189 -22.35 10.07 13.82
N LEU A 190 -21.31 9.92 13.00
CA LEU A 190 -20.67 8.64 12.71
C LEU A 190 -19.38 8.47 13.51
N ALA A 191 -19.13 7.25 13.98
CA ALA A 191 -17.88 6.87 14.63
C ALA A 191 -17.54 5.41 14.33
N PRO A 192 -16.25 5.06 14.24
CA PRO A 192 -15.86 3.67 14.12
C PRO A 192 -15.90 2.94 15.48
N PHE A 193 -15.91 1.61 15.49
CA PHE A 193 -16.04 0.77 16.69
C PHE A 193 -15.03 1.07 17.80
N GLU A 194 -13.85 1.59 17.47
CA GLU A 194 -12.83 1.95 18.48
C GLU A 194 -13.24 3.17 19.34
N ARG A 195 -14.26 3.93 18.92
CA ARG A 195 -14.75 5.14 19.59
C ARG A 195 -16.29 5.19 19.73
N LEU A 196 -16.99 4.24 19.11
CA LEU A 196 -18.44 4.24 19.02
C LEU A 196 -19.07 3.89 20.38
N ALA A 197 -20.05 4.69 20.79
CA ALA A 197 -21.06 4.33 21.78
C ALA A 197 -22.45 4.39 21.15
N ILE A 198 -23.35 3.49 21.57
CA ILE A 198 -24.72 3.43 21.07
C ILE A 198 -25.64 4.15 22.08
N PRO A 199 -26.62 4.96 21.65
CA PRO A 199 -27.63 5.51 22.55
C PRO A 199 -28.31 4.40 23.36
N THR A 200 -28.54 4.63 24.66
CA THR A 200 -29.10 3.61 25.57
C THR A 200 -30.40 3.00 25.04
N ALA A 201 -31.27 3.83 24.45
CA ALA A 201 -32.54 3.39 23.84
C ALA A 201 -32.37 2.39 22.68
N LEU A 202 -31.23 2.41 22.00
CA LEU A 202 -30.90 1.56 20.84
C LEU A 202 -29.79 0.56 21.14
N SER A 203 -29.40 0.42 22.41
CA SER A 203 -28.32 -0.46 22.86
C SER A 203 -28.60 -1.95 22.65
N GLY A 204 -29.88 -2.33 22.59
CA GLY A 204 -30.32 -3.73 22.58
C GLY A 204 -30.33 -4.41 23.94
N GLU A 205 -30.17 -3.65 25.03
CA GLU A 205 -30.36 -4.17 26.39
C GLU A 205 -31.74 -4.88 26.53
N HIS A 206 -32.78 -4.24 25.99
CA HIS A 206 -34.16 -4.74 25.99
C HIS A 206 -34.66 -5.15 24.60
N GLY A 207 -33.75 -5.58 23.70
CA GLY A 207 -34.10 -5.95 22.33
C GLY A 207 -35.21 -7.01 22.24
N THR A 208 -36.05 -6.92 21.21
CA THR A 208 -37.25 -7.77 21.06
C THR A 208 -36.93 -9.21 20.72
N ASN A 209 -35.83 -9.48 20.02
CA ASN A 209 -35.34 -10.81 19.65
C ASN A 209 -34.18 -11.27 20.56
N ARG A 210 -34.08 -10.73 21.78
CA ARG A 210 -33.08 -11.17 22.76
C ARG A 210 -33.57 -12.42 23.53
N ALA A 211 -32.73 -13.44 23.63
CA ALA A 211 -33.02 -14.60 24.48
C ALA A 211 -32.76 -14.23 25.95
N ARG A 212 -33.84 -13.95 26.70
CA ARG A 212 -33.76 -13.38 28.06
C ARG A 212 -33.38 -14.39 29.14
N ASP A 213 -33.68 -15.67 28.94
CA ASP A 213 -33.51 -16.67 29.99
C ASP A 213 -32.04 -17.01 30.22
N PHE A 214 -31.28 -17.20 29.14
CA PHE A 214 -29.90 -17.68 29.22
C PHE A 214 -29.13 -17.44 27.93
N ALA A 215 -27.93 -16.86 28.06
CA ALA A 215 -26.94 -16.72 27.02
C ALA A 215 -25.59 -17.30 27.47
N PHE A 216 -24.84 -17.92 26.56
CA PHE A 216 -23.49 -18.43 26.82
C PHE A 216 -22.42 -17.33 26.90
N ILE A 217 -22.80 -16.07 26.70
CA ILE A 217 -21.93 -14.90 26.77
C ILE A 217 -22.49 -13.88 27.78
N ARG A 218 -21.60 -13.18 28.48
CA ARG A 218 -21.96 -12.15 29.48
C ARG A 218 -22.25 -10.78 28.85
N ALA A 219 -22.75 -10.75 27.61
CA ALA A 219 -22.99 -9.50 26.90
C ALA A 219 -24.28 -8.83 27.41
N GLU A 220 -24.16 -7.63 27.96
CA GLU A 220 -25.29 -6.87 28.51
C GLU A 220 -26.10 -6.13 27.43
N HIS A 221 -25.49 -5.82 26.28
CA HIS A 221 -26.11 -5.09 25.18
C HIS A 221 -25.48 -5.52 23.84
N ASP A 222 -26.03 -5.08 22.71
CA ASP A 222 -25.72 -5.60 21.37
C ASP A 222 -24.24 -5.41 21.01
N LEU A 223 -23.71 -4.23 21.30
CA LEU A 223 -22.31 -3.92 21.01
C LEU A 223 -21.35 -4.86 21.77
N ALA A 224 -21.65 -5.21 23.03
CA ALA A 224 -20.86 -6.18 23.80
C ALA A 224 -20.92 -7.58 23.17
N ALA A 225 -22.09 -7.98 22.65
CA ALA A 225 -22.26 -9.26 21.98
C ALA A 225 -21.49 -9.33 20.65
N VAL A 226 -21.50 -8.23 19.88
CA VAL A 226 -20.69 -8.08 18.66
C VAL A 226 -19.20 -8.15 18.98
N HIS A 227 -18.72 -7.48 20.03
CA HIS A 227 -17.32 -7.60 20.45
C HIS A 227 -16.96 -9.02 20.89
N ALA A 228 -17.86 -9.73 21.60
CA ALA A 228 -17.67 -11.13 21.96
C ALA A 228 -17.53 -12.04 20.72
N TYR A 229 -18.34 -11.82 19.68
CA TYR A 229 -18.21 -12.52 18.39
C TYR A 229 -16.85 -12.24 17.74
N LEU A 230 -16.47 -10.97 17.65
CA LEU A 230 -15.22 -10.54 17.02
C LEU A 230 -13.99 -11.10 17.73
N ASN A 231 -14.03 -11.24 19.06
CA ASN A 231 -12.92 -11.80 19.85
C ASN A 231 -12.54 -13.24 19.44
N ARG A 232 -13.45 -14.01 18.80
CA ARG A 232 -13.16 -15.33 18.22
C ARG A 232 -12.09 -15.29 17.14
N TYR A 233 -11.87 -14.13 16.52
CA TYR A 233 -10.94 -13.92 15.43
C TYR A 233 -9.68 -13.15 15.85
N ARG A 234 -9.41 -12.99 17.15
CA ARG A 234 -8.23 -12.27 17.66
C ARG A 234 -6.91 -12.77 17.08
N ASP A 235 -6.78 -14.08 16.89
CA ASP A 235 -5.59 -14.72 16.31
C ASP A 235 -5.60 -14.73 14.76
N ARG A 236 -6.61 -14.10 14.15
CA ARG A 236 -6.79 -13.97 12.68
C ARG A 236 -7.04 -12.50 12.31
N PRO A 237 -6.04 -11.62 12.43
CA PRO A 237 -6.22 -10.17 12.24
C PRO A 237 -6.87 -9.75 10.91
N PRO A 238 -6.60 -10.38 9.75
CA PRO A 238 -7.28 -10.03 8.51
C PRO A 238 -8.79 -10.32 8.55
N THR A 239 -9.21 -11.45 9.13
CA THR A 239 -10.62 -11.81 9.28
C THR A 239 -11.31 -10.92 10.31
N LEU A 240 -10.64 -10.63 11.43
CA LEU A 240 -11.12 -9.70 12.43
C LEU A 240 -11.43 -8.34 11.82
N ARG A 241 -10.46 -7.73 11.10
CA ARG A 241 -10.66 -6.43 10.45
C ARG A 241 -11.82 -6.43 9.45
N ALA A 242 -11.94 -7.49 8.64
CA ALA A 242 -13.02 -7.61 7.67
C ALA A 242 -14.38 -7.70 8.38
N TYR A 243 -14.52 -8.56 9.39
CA TYR A 243 -15.79 -8.74 10.11
C TYR A 243 -16.15 -7.52 10.96
N THR A 244 -15.17 -6.86 11.59
CA THR A 244 -15.36 -5.58 12.27
C THR A 244 -15.95 -4.56 11.32
N ARG A 245 -15.37 -4.40 10.11
CA ARG A 245 -15.86 -3.43 9.12
C ARG A 245 -17.30 -3.68 8.70
N GLU A 246 -17.67 -4.93 8.43
CA GLU A 246 -19.04 -5.22 7.97
C GLU A 246 -20.07 -5.10 9.10
N LEU A 247 -19.74 -5.52 10.33
CA LEU A 247 -20.62 -5.33 11.49
C LEU A 247 -20.73 -3.86 11.92
N GLU A 248 -19.65 -3.09 11.77
CA GLU A 248 -19.64 -1.63 12.00
C GLU A 248 -20.60 -0.91 11.05
N ARG A 249 -20.55 -1.24 9.76
CA ARG A 249 -21.48 -0.70 8.77
C ARG A 249 -22.93 -1.02 9.12
N LEU A 250 -23.21 -2.25 9.56
CA LEU A 250 -24.55 -2.66 9.93
C LEU A 250 -25.05 -1.89 11.16
N VAL A 251 -24.25 -1.81 12.23
CA VAL A 251 -24.62 -1.11 13.47
C VAL A 251 -24.87 0.37 13.20
N LEU A 252 -23.99 1.04 12.43
CA LEU A 252 -24.19 2.45 12.07
C LEU A 252 -25.49 2.65 11.30
N TRP A 253 -25.79 1.78 10.34
CA TRP A 253 -27.02 1.85 9.57
C TRP A 253 -28.27 1.60 10.43
N LEU A 254 -28.26 0.57 11.27
CA LEU A 254 -29.38 0.23 12.14
C LEU A 254 -29.73 1.39 13.09
N VAL A 255 -28.72 2.01 13.71
CA VAL A 255 -28.94 3.07 14.69
C VAL A 255 -29.39 4.38 14.02
N ILE A 256 -28.80 4.76 12.89
CA ILE A 256 -28.99 6.09 12.30
C ILE A 256 -30.11 6.09 11.24
N VAL A 257 -30.21 5.03 10.44
CA VAL A 257 -31.17 4.97 9.32
C VAL A 257 -32.47 4.30 9.77
N ARG A 258 -32.39 3.21 10.54
CA ARG A 258 -33.59 2.49 11.00
C ARG A 258 -34.08 2.93 12.37
N GLY A 259 -33.19 3.42 13.24
CA GLY A 259 -33.53 3.69 14.64
C GLY A 259 -33.89 2.42 15.41
N VAL A 260 -33.25 1.29 15.09
CA VAL A 260 -33.55 -0.03 15.66
C VAL A 260 -32.28 -0.64 16.25
N ALA A 261 -32.39 -1.32 17.39
CA ALA A 261 -31.29 -2.09 17.98
C ALA A 261 -30.98 -3.35 17.14
N LEU A 262 -29.74 -3.84 17.17
CA LEU A 262 -29.34 -5.05 16.43
C LEU A 262 -30.14 -6.29 16.87
N SER A 263 -30.41 -6.44 18.17
CA SER A 263 -31.27 -7.50 18.70
C SER A 263 -32.77 -7.25 18.51
N SER A 264 -33.18 -6.16 17.86
CA SER A 264 -34.57 -5.91 17.46
C SER A 264 -34.76 -5.90 15.94
N MET A 265 -33.70 -6.18 15.19
CA MET A 265 -33.71 -6.20 13.73
C MET A 265 -34.61 -7.32 13.18
N THR A 266 -35.44 -6.97 12.19
CA THR A 266 -36.42 -7.85 11.53
C THR A 266 -35.90 -8.40 10.19
N VAL A 267 -36.68 -9.29 9.55
CA VAL A 267 -36.36 -9.81 8.21
C VAL A 267 -36.42 -8.69 7.17
N GLU A 268 -37.39 -7.78 7.32
CA GLU A 268 -37.56 -6.60 6.49
C GLU A 268 -36.35 -5.65 6.60
N ASP A 269 -35.79 -5.50 7.79
CA ASP A 269 -34.55 -4.74 7.99
C ASP A 269 -33.35 -5.42 7.30
N CYS A 270 -33.30 -6.75 7.25
CA CYS A 270 -32.24 -7.47 6.55
C CYS A 270 -32.28 -7.22 5.04
N GLU A 271 -33.47 -7.27 4.44
CA GLU A 271 -33.66 -6.94 3.02
C GLU A 271 -33.36 -5.46 2.75
N ALA A 272 -33.83 -4.55 3.60
CA ALA A 272 -33.51 -3.12 3.49
C ALA A 272 -32.00 -2.83 3.60
N TYR A 273 -31.27 -3.59 4.43
CA TYR A 273 -29.81 -3.46 4.51
C TYR A 273 -29.12 -3.94 3.22
N LYS A 274 -29.62 -5.00 2.58
CA LYS A 274 -29.10 -5.44 1.27
C LYS A 274 -29.25 -4.33 0.22
N ASP A 275 -30.37 -3.63 0.21
CA ASP A 275 -30.59 -2.50 -0.70
C ASP A 275 -29.71 -1.31 -0.35
N PHE A 276 -29.52 -1.01 0.93
CA PHE A 276 -28.57 0.00 1.38
C PHE A 276 -27.13 -0.33 0.98
N LEU A 277 -26.71 -1.59 0.98
CA LEU A 277 -25.36 -1.97 0.51
C LEU A 277 -25.16 -1.73 -1.00
N LYS A 278 -26.23 -1.80 -1.81
CA LYS A 278 -26.18 -1.47 -3.24
C LYS A 278 -26.06 0.03 -3.46
N SER A 279 -26.76 0.83 -2.67
CA SER A 279 -26.79 2.28 -2.79
C SER A 279 -26.79 2.95 -1.42
N PRO A 280 -25.61 3.05 -0.75
CA PRO A 280 -25.53 3.68 0.56
C PRO A 280 -25.86 5.16 0.48
N THR A 281 -26.53 5.70 1.49
CA THR A 281 -26.85 7.12 1.58
C THR A 281 -25.58 7.99 1.47
N PRO A 282 -25.61 9.13 0.75
CA PRO A 282 -24.43 9.98 0.56
C PRO A 282 -23.71 10.37 1.85
N THR A 283 -24.43 10.53 2.96
CA THR A 283 -23.86 10.87 4.27
C THR A 283 -23.01 9.75 4.89
N PHE A 284 -23.11 8.51 4.39
CA PHE A 284 -22.30 7.35 4.77
C PHE A 284 -21.14 7.09 3.80
N VAL A 285 -21.06 7.86 2.72
CA VAL A 285 -20.11 7.68 1.62
C VAL A 285 -19.09 8.82 1.64
N GLY A 286 -17.81 8.49 1.50
CA GLY A 286 -16.77 9.51 1.42
C GLY A 286 -15.43 8.96 0.94
N PRO A 287 -14.48 9.84 0.62
CA PRO A 287 -13.14 9.43 0.25
C PRO A 287 -12.44 8.73 1.42
N LYS A 288 -11.38 7.95 1.14
CA LYS A 288 -10.64 7.25 2.19
C LYS A 288 -10.01 8.26 3.16
N ARG A 289 -10.38 8.18 4.44
CA ARG A 289 -9.88 9.04 5.53
C ARG A 289 -9.48 8.19 6.73
N SER A 290 -8.64 8.77 7.61
CA SER A 290 -8.26 8.14 8.88
C SER A 290 -9.51 7.83 9.70
N ARG A 291 -9.56 6.66 10.34
CA ARG A 291 -10.66 6.27 11.25
C ARG A 291 -10.78 7.21 12.46
N SER A 292 -9.70 7.91 12.83
CA SER A 292 -9.73 8.91 13.91
C SER A 292 -10.35 10.26 13.51
N SER A 293 -10.52 10.53 12.20
CA SER A 293 -11.04 11.80 11.69
C SER A 293 -12.57 11.86 11.77
N GLY A 294 -13.14 13.01 12.10
CA GLY A 294 -14.59 13.26 12.01
C GLY A 294 -15.12 13.23 10.56
N ARG A 295 -14.23 13.28 9.56
CA ARG A 295 -14.56 13.15 8.13
C ARG A 295 -14.59 11.70 7.66
N TRP A 296 -14.32 10.75 8.55
CA TRP A 296 -14.39 9.33 8.21
C TRP A 296 -15.81 8.94 7.81
N ARG A 297 -15.91 8.09 6.78
CA ARG A 297 -17.15 7.51 6.29
C ARG A 297 -16.99 6.00 6.07
N PRO A 298 -18.00 5.18 6.40
CA PRO A 298 -17.92 3.73 6.32
C PRO A 298 -17.89 3.15 4.89
N PHE A 299 -18.34 3.92 3.89
CA PHE A 299 -18.35 3.54 2.48
C PHE A 299 -17.47 4.47 1.64
N ALA A 300 -16.86 3.91 0.59
CA ALA A 300 -16.08 4.66 -0.39
C ALA A 300 -16.98 5.20 -1.50
N VAL A 301 -16.54 6.26 -2.19
CA VAL A 301 -17.29 6.94 -3.26
C VAL A 301 -17.71 5.98 -4.38
N ASP A 302 -16.87 5.02 -4.73
CA ASP A 302 -17.11 4.05 -5.81
C ASP A 302 -18.12 2.95 -5.46
N GLY A 303 -18.69 2.96 -4.25
CA GLY A 303 -19.63 1.94 -3.78
C GLY A 303 -19.00 0.56 -3.53
N LEU A 304 -19.83 -0.48 -3.40
CA LEU A 304 -19.41 -1.88 -3.28
C LEU A 304 -19.73 -2.66 -4.55
N SER A 305 -18.78 -3.47 -5.03
CA SER A 305 -19.06 -4.49 -6.05
C SER A 305 -20.05 -5.54 -5.56
N ALA A 306 -20.75 -6.22 -6.46
CA ALA A 306 -21.69 -7.30 -6.12
C ALA A 306 -21.06 -8.39 -5.22
N ASP A 307 -19.81 -8.79 -5.51
CA ASP A 307 -19.04 -9.72 -4.68
C ASP A 307 -18.76 -9.18 -3.28
N SER A 308 -18.48 -7.89 -3.15
CA SER A 308 -18.25 -7.23 -1.87
C SER A 308 -19.54 -7.15 -1.05
N GLN A 309 -20.68 -6.89 -1.70
CA GLN A 309 -22.00 -6.91 -1.08
C GLN A 309 -22.34 -8.33 -0.57
N ALA A 310 -22.14 -9.36 -1.39
CA ALA A 310 -22.34 -10.75 -1.00
C ALA A 310 -21.38 -11.20 0.11
N TYR A 311 -20.14 -10.72 0.11
CA TYR A 311 -19.21 -10.94 1.23
C TYR A 311 -19.69 -10.29 2.53
N ALA A 312 -20.17 -9.04 2.46
CA ALA A 312 -20.69 -8.33 3.63
C ALA A 312 -21.87 -9.08 4.26
N VAL A 313 -22.84 -9.49 3.45
CA VAL A 313 -23.99 -10.30 3.91
C VAL A 313 -23.55 -11.63 4.52
N ARG A 314 -22.61 -12.35 3.91
CA ARG A 314 -22.09 -13.61 4.48
C ARG A 314 -21.38 -13.40 5.82
N ALA A 315 -20.61 -12.33 5.97
CA ALA A 315 -19.92 -12.00 7.23
C ALA A 315 -20.93 -11.70 8.35
N ILE A 316 -21.99 -10.96 8.03
CA ILE A 316 -23.09 -10.64 8.96
C ILE A 316 -23.90 -11.90 9.31
N ARG A 317 -24.28 -12.72 8.32
CA ARG A 317 -24.97 -14.00 8.56
C ARG A 317 -24.20 -14.90 9.51
N ALA A 318 -22.88 -14.98 9.35
CA ALA A 318 -22.02 -15.76 10.25
C ALA A 318 -22.06 -15.23 11.70
N ALA A 319 -22.13 -13.91 11.87
CA ALA A 319 -22.28 -13.28 13.18
C ALA A 319 -23.63 -13.62 13.82
N PHE A 320 -24.73 -13.43 13.11
CA PHE A 320 -26.07 -13.70 13.62
C PHE A 320 -26.32 -15.19 13.89
N ALA A 321 -25.79 -16.08 13.04
CA ALA A 321 -25.81 -17.52 13.28
C ALA A 321 -25.09 -17.86 14.59
N TRP A 322 -23.92 -17.26 14.85
CA TRP A 322 -23.21 -17.44 16.10
C TRP A 322 -23.97 -16.84 17.29
N LEU A 323 -24.50 -15.62 17.18
CA LEU A 323 -25.28 -14.96 18.23
C LEU A 323 -26.53 -15.76 18.62
N THR A 324 -27.15 -16.45 17.66
CA THR A 324 -28.25 -17.39 17.94
C THR A 324 -27.74 -18.67 18.61
N THR A 325 -26.60 -19.21 18.15
CA THR A 325 -25.98 -20.42 18.72
C THR A 325 -25.58 -20.24 20.19
N VAL A 326 -25.03 -19.06 20.53
CA VAL A 326 -24.71 -18.72 21.93
C VAL A 326 -25.91 -18.19 22.71
N ARG A 327 -27.11 -18.26 22.13
CA ARG A 327 -28.37 -17.82 22.73
C ARG A 327 -28.33 -16.37 23.22
N TYR A 328 -27.64 -15.50 22.48
CA TYR A 328 -27.80 -14.06 22.66
C TYR A 328 -29.09 -13.59 21.98
N LEU A 329 -29.31 -14.06 20.74
CA LEU A 329 -30.56 -13.86 20.01
C LEU A 329 -31.46 -15.10 20.15
N ALA A 330 -32.77 -14.88 20.21
CA ALA A 330 -33.76 -15.96 20.25
C ALA A 330 -33.93 -16.63 18.87
N GLY A 331 -33.81 -15.86 17.79
CA GLY A 331 -33.84 -16.35 16.41
C GLY A 331 -32.89 -15.58 15.49
N ASN A 332 -32.64 -16.15 14.30
CA ASN A 332 -31.79 -15.53 13.29
C ASN A 332 -32.65 -14.87 12.20
N PRO A 333 -32.79 -13.52 12.15
CA PRO A 333 -33.60 -12.84 11.13
C PRO A 333 -33.05 -13.06 9.71
N TRP A 334 -31.75 -13.31 9.57
CA TRP A 334 -31.17 -13.59 8.25
C TRP A 334 -31.62 -14.94 7.68
N SER A 335 -32.14 -15.87 8.49
CA SER A 335 -32.52 -17.21 8.00
C SER A 335 -33.60 -17.19 6.91
N ALA A 336 -34.45 -16.16 6.88
CA ALA A 336 -35.54 -15.99 5.92
C ALA A 336 -35.18 -15.11 4.70
N VAL A 337 -33.94 -14.61 4.63
CA VAL A 337 -33.49 -13.62 3.63
C VAL A 337 -32.81 -14.36 2.48
N THR A 338 -33.07 -13.96 1.24
CA THR A 338 -32.35 -14.52 0.08
C THR A 338 -30.94 -13.96 -0.04
N ASP A 339 -30.00 -14.71 -0.61
CA ASP A 339 -28.66 -14.17 -0.83
C ASP A 339 -28.66 -13.10 -1.95
N PRO A 340 -27.79 -12.08 -1.88
CA PRO A 340 -27.66 -11.09 -2.94
C PRO A 340 -27.32 -11.78 -4.26
N ALA A 341 -28.02 -11.41 -5.33
CA ALA A 341 -27.75 -11.92 -6.66
C ALA A 341 -26.32 -11.51 -7.08
N THR A 342 -25.40 -12.46 -7.06
CA THR A 342 -24.10 -12.31 -7.71
C THR A 342 -24.25 -12.83 -9.13
N ILE A 343 -23.84 -12.03 -10.12
CA ILE A 343 -23.70 -12.54 -11.48
C ILE A 343 -22.64 -13.63 -11.41
N THR A 344 -23.08 -14.89 -11.43
CA THR A 344 -22.20 -16.04 -11.58
C THR A 344 -21.84 -16.07 -13.05
N ARG A 345 -20.89 -15.24 -13.45
CA ARG A 345 -20.38 -15.24 -14.82
C ARG A 345 -19.90 -16.65 -15.11
N GLU A 346 -20.45 -17.27 -16.14
CA GLU A 346 -19.98 -18.55 -16.69
C GLU A 346 -18.52 -18.33 -17.10
N VAL A 347 -17.63 -18.64 -16.16
CA VAL A 347 -16.18 -18.45 -16.24
C VAL A 347 -15.79 -17.12 -16.89
N GLU A 348 -16.00 -16.00 -16.18
CA GLU A 348 -15.12 -14.85 -16.41
C GLU A 348 -13.76 -15.25 -15.86
N VAL A 349 -13.01 -15.97 -16.70
CA VAL A 349 -11.74 -16.53 -16.29
C VAL A 349 -10.88 -15.34 -15.89
N GLN A 350 -10.35 -15.34 -14.67
CA GLN A 350 -9.29 -14.41 -14.29
C GLN A 350 -7.96 -14.74 -15.04
N VAL A 351 -8.03 -15.23 -16.29
CA VAL A 351 -6.92 -15.38 -17.25
C VAL A 351 -6.23 -14.05 -17.42
N GLU A 352 -7.00 -12.95 -17.45
CA GLU A 352 -6.47 -11.61 -17.65
C GLU A 352 -5.52 -11.16 -16.54
N ARG A 353 -5.37 -11.92 -15.45
CA ARG A 353 -4.35 -11.64 -14.43
C ARG A 353 -3.04 -12.35 -14.65
N ALA A 354 -2.99 -13.44 -15.43
CA ALA A 354 -1.74 -14.09 -15.80
C ALA A 354 -1.00 -13.26 -16.85
N LEU A 355 0.33 -13.26 -16.77
CA LEU A 355 1.16 -12.79 -17.88
C LEU A 355 1.16 -13.84 -18.99
N SER A 356 1.20 -13.39 -20.25
CA SER A 356 1.47 -14.30 -21.38
C SER A 356 2.89 -14.88 -21.25
N GLU A 357 3.16 -15.93 -22.02
CA GLU A 357 4.48 -16.56 -22.03
C GLU A 357 5.57 -15.59 -22.50
N ASP A 358 5.27 -14.80 -23.54
CA ASP A 358 6.18 -13.76 -24.05
C ASP A 358 6.44 -12.70 -23.00
N LEU A 359 5.39 -12.12 -22.38
CA LEU A 359 5.57 -11.07 -21.37
C LEU A 359 6.30 -11.57 -20.12
N TRP A 360 6.07 -12.82 -19.73
CA TRP A 360 6.81 -13.44 -18.64
C TRP A 360 8.28 -13.63 -19.00
N THR A 361 8.57 -14.06 -20.22
CA THR A 361 9.94 -14.25 -20.73
C THR A 361 10.68 -12.91 -20.84
N THR A 362 10.05 -11.89 -21.43
CA THR A 362 10.58 -10.51 -21.49
C THR A 362 10.85 -9.98 -20.09
N LEU A 363 9.88 -10.09 -19.16
CA LEU A 363 10.08 -9.62 -17.78
C LEU A 363 11.26 -10.31 -17.09
N ARG A 364 11.49 -11.61 -17.33
CA ARG A 364 12.64 -12.32 -16.77
C ARG A 364 13.95 -11.83 -17.35
N ALA A 365 14.04 -11.65 -18.67
CA ALA A 365 15.22 -11.12 -19.33
C ALA A 365 15.58 -9.73 -18.81
N GLU A 366 14.59 -8.84 -18.66
CA GLU A 366 14.79 -7.50 -18.10
C GLU A 366 15.24 -7.50 -16.63
N LEU A 367 14.76 -8.47 -15.85
CA LEU A 367 15.22 -8.66 -14.47
C LEU A 367 16.66 -9.18 -14.42
N ASP A 368 17.04 -10.09 -15.33
CA ASP A 368 18.40 -10.62 -15.44
C ASP A 368 19.39 -9.49 -15.80
N ALA A 369 19.12 -8.75 -16.88
CA ALA A 369 19.95 -7.61 -17.32
C ALA A 369 20.18 -6.56 -16.22
N ARG A 370 19.13 -6.22 -15.45
CA ARG A 370 19.22 -5.27 -14.33
C ARG A 370 19.99 -5.80 -13.13
N CYS A 371 19.99 -7.11 -12.91
CA CYS A 371 20.74 -7.73 -11.81
C CYS A 371 22.23 -7.79 -12.12
N ASP A 372 22.57 -7.98 -13.40
CA ASP A 372 23.94 -8.12 -13.90
C ASP A 372 24.61 -6.75 -14.17
N GLY A 373 23.85 -5.66 -14.07
CA GLY A 373 24.37 -4.30 -14.21
C GLY A 373 24.59 -3.87 -15.66
N GLU A 374 23.87 -4.49 -16.61
CA GLU A 374 23.92 -4.11 -18.02
C GLU A 374 23.46 -2.66 -18.23
N GLU A 375 24.04 -2.00 -19.24
CA GLU A 375 23.75 -0.60 -19.54
C GLU A 375 22.33 -0.45 -20.08
N LEU A 376 21.44 0.10 -19.25
CA LEU A 376 20.03 0.31 -19.58
C LEU A 376 19.76 1.81 -19.71
N GLY A 377 19.41 2.25 -20.92
CA GLY A 377 19.09 3.65 -21.20
C GLY A 377 20.27 4.64 -21.03
N GLY A 378 21.52 4.18 -21.16
CA GLY A 378 22.73 5.02 -21.11
C GLY A 378 23.24 5.38 -19.71
N LEU A 379 22.76 4.70 -18.67
CA LEU A 379 23.25 4.80 -17.30
C LEU A 379 23.47 3.40 -16.72
N THR A 380 24.66 3.13 -16.20
CA THR A 380 24.95 1.89 -15.47
C THR A 380 24.28 1.94 -14.09
N PRO A 381 23.47 0.93 -13.70
CA PRO A 381 22.86 0.89 -12.38
C PRO A 381 23.93 0.94 -11.29
N SER A 382 23.70 1.73 -10.24
CA SER A 382 24.56 1.68 -9.06
C SER A 382 24.47 0.30 -8.39
N GLU A 383 25.53 -0.11 -7.68
CA GLU A 383 25.54 -1.38 -6.94
C GLU A 383 24.37 -1.46 -5.94
N GLU A 384 23.96 -0.33 -5.35
CA GLU A 384 22.79 -0.29 -4.46
C GLU A 384 21.47 -0.58 -5.20
N GLU A 385 21.33 -0.11 -6.44
CA GLU A 385 20.17 -0.39 -7.28
C GLU A 385 20.16 -1.86 -7.75
N ALA A 386 21.32 -2.38 -8.17
CA ALA A 386 21.46 -3.78 -8.58
C ALA A 386 21.04 -4.75 -7.47
N ARG A 387 21.43 -4.46 -6.21
CA ARG A 387 20.99 -5.22 -5.02
C ARG A 387 19.46 -5.23 -4.83
N GLN A 388 18.81 -4.09 -5.06
CA GLN A 388 17.34 -4.01 -4.98
C GLN A 388 16.68 -4.82 -6.11
N TRP A 389 17.25 -4.81 -7.32
CA TRP A 389 16.80 -5.64 -8.43
C TRP A 389 16.95 -7.12 -8.15
N ARG A 390 18.06 -7.57 -7.55
CA ARG A 390 18.26 -8.97 -7.12
C ARG A 390 17.22 -9.40 -6.09
N THR A 391 16.87 -8.52 -5.15
CA THR A 391 15.77 -8.75 -4.19
C THR A 391 14.42 -8.91 -4.92
N ALA A 392 14.10 -8.00 -5.84
CA ALA A 392 12.85 -8.02 -6.59
C ALA A 392 12.76 -9.27 -7.49
N ARG A 393 13.84 -9.63 -8.17
CA ARG A 393 13.97 -10.83 -8.99
C ARG A 393 13.71 -12.09 -8.17
N ALA A 394 14.36 -12.23 -7.01
CA ALA A 394 14.13 -13.36 -6.11
C ALA A 394 12.65 -13.47 -5.70
N ALA A 395 11.99 -12.36 -5.39
CA ALA A 395 10.57 -12.33 -5.04
C ALA A 395 9.64 -12.70 -6.21
N ILE A 396 9.88 -12.13 -7.38
CA ILE A 396 9.08 -12.36 -8.60
C ILE A 396 9.21 -13.81 -9.05
N LEU A 397 10.43 -14.34 -9.15
CA LEU A 397 10.66 -15.74 -9.53
C LEU A 397 10.09 -16.70 -8.50
N LEU A 398 10.26 -16.43 -7.21
CA LEU A 398 9.66 -17.27 -6.18
C LEU A 398 8.15 -17.39 -6.37
N MET A 399 7.43 -16.29 -6.61
CA MET A 399 5.97 -16.35 -6.84
C MET A 399 5.60 -16.94 -8.21
N GLY A 400 6.35 -16.61 -9.27
CA GLY A 400 6.05 -16.94 -10.66
C GLY A 400 6.48 -18.33 -11.13
N ASP A 401 7.49 -18.93 -10.49
CA ASP A 401 7.99 -20.28 -10.79
C ASP A 401 7.51 -21.35 -9.79
N SER A 402 7.05 -20.97 -8.59
CA SER A 402 6.55 -21.93 -7.59
C SER A 402 5.06 -21.75 -7.22
N GLY A 403 4.43 -20.69 -7.74
CA GLY A 403 3.00 -20.43 -7.52
C GLY A 403 2.63 -20.06 -6.09
N VAL A 404 3.59 -19.65 -5.26
CA VAL A 404 3.33 -19.28 -3.86
C VAL A 404 2.60 -17.94 -3.77
N ARG A 405 1.76 -17.79 -2.74
CA ARG A 405 1.07 -16.52 -2.49
C ARG A 405 2.07 -15.49 -1.96
N ARG A 406 1.79 -14.21 -2.17
CA ARG A 406 2.55 -13.09 -1.58
C ARG A 406 2.85 -13.27 -0.08
N ASP A 407 1.84 -13.60 0.72
CA ASP A 407 2.04 -13.78 2.16
C ASP A 407 2.91 -15.02 2.46
N GLU A 408 2.83 -16.06 1.62
CA GLU A 408 3.64 -17.27 1.74
C GLU A 408 5.11 -16.98 1.35
N ALA A 409 5.34 -16.24 0.27
CA ALA A 409 6.66 -15.80 -0.17
C ALA A 409 7.34 -14.90 0.87
N ALA A 410 6.61 -13.95 1.44
CA ALA A 410 7.12 -13.03 2.45
C ALA A 410 7.59 -13.75 3.72
N HIS A 411 6.94 -14.84 4.11
CA HIS A 411 7.27 -15.61 5.32
C HIS A 411 8.03 -16.91 5.03
N ALA A 412 8.44 -17.15 3.79
CA ALA A 412 9.21 -18.34 3.43
C ALA A 412 10.59 -18.28 4.10
N ARG A 413 11.03 -19.41 4.66
CA ARG A 413 12.30 -19.51 5.40
C ARG A 413 13.23 -20.52 4.76
N ARG A 414 14.54 -20.30 4.90
CA ARG A 414 15.59 -21.09 4.24
C ARG A 414 15.63 -22.53 4.70
N GLU A 415 15.43 -22.79 5.97
CA GLU A 415 15.42 -24.13 6.56
C GLU A 415 14.26 -25.00 6.04
N ASN A 416 13.23 -24.38 5.44
CA ASN A 416 12.12 -25.09 4.82
C ASN A 416 12.34 -25.39 3.33
N LEU A 417 13.46 -24.95 2.75
CA LEU A 417 13.84 -25.20 1.35
C LEU A 417 14.92 -26.29 1.31
N ASN A 418 14.60 -27.42 0.68
CA ASN A 418 15.49 -28.58 0.62
C ASN A 418 15.52 -29.19 -0.78
N VAL A 419 16.60 -29.88 -1.13
CA VAL A 419 16.69 -30.65 -2.37
C VAL A 419 15.94 -31.96 -2.20
N ALA A 420 14.94 -32.20 -3.06
CA ALA A 420 14.24 -33.47 -3.16
C ALA A 420 14.83 -34.27 -4.34
N VAL A 421 15.26 -35.50 -4.09
CA VAL A 421 15.72 -36.43 -5.14
C VAL A 421 14.50 -37.15 -5.70
N VAL A 422 14.12 -36.85 -6.94
CA VAL A 422 13.06 -37.57 -7.63
C VAL A 422 13.70 -38.78 -8.33
N THR A 423 13.46 -39.96 -7.79
CA THR A 423 13.86 -41.20 -8.47
C THR A 423 12.82 -41.53 -9.53
N SER A 424 13.24 -41.58 -10.79
CA SER A 424 12.43 -42.04 -11.92
C SER A 424 12.22 -43.56 -11.79
N GLY A 425 11.18 -43.95 -11.06
CA GLY A 425 10.78 -45.34 -10.89
C GLY A 425 9.56 -45.44 -9.98
N GLY A 426 8.41 -45.73 -10.56
CA GLY A 426 7.10 -45.65 -9.92
C GLY A 426 6.98 -46.42 -8.61
N SER A 427 6.23 -45.85 -7.67
CA SER A 427 5.01 -46.45 -7.13
C SER A 427 4.44 -45.53 -6.06
N ALA A 428 3.15 -45.23 -6.17
CA ALA A 428 2.37 -44.70 -5.07
C ALA A 428 2.45 -45.70 -3.89
N LYS A 429 3.09 -45.31 -2.79
CA LYS A 429 2.91 -46.02 -1.51
C LYS A 429 2.20 -45.13 -0.51
N THR A 430 0.94 -45.49 -0.34
CA THR A 430 0.10 -45.35 0.83
C THR A 430 0.86 -45.51 2.14
N SER A 431 0.53 -44.64 3.09
CA SER A 431 1.07 -44.60 4.44
C SER A 431 0.71 -45.86 5.23
N ALA A 432 1.71 -46.49 5.85
CA ALA A 432 1.51 -47.43 6.95
C ALA A 432 2.55 -47.16 8.06
N LYS A 433 2.05 -47.16 9.30
CA LYS A 433 2.75 -46.90 10.56
C LYS A 433 3.74 -48.00 10.94
N GLY A 434 4.87 -47.57 11.50
CA GLY A 434 5.51 -48.07 12.74
C GLY A 434 6.02 -49.51 12.82
N ALA A 435 7.34 -49.67 12.88
CA ALA A 435 8.04 -50.57 13.83
C ALA A 435 9.58 -50.33 13.80
N THR A 436 10.20 -50.73 14.89
CA THR A 436 11.52 -50.42 15.47
C THR A 436 12.77 -51.11 14.86
N GLN A 437 13.90 -50.40 14.95
CA GLN A 437 15.34 -50.77 15.13
C GLN A 437 15.92 -52.12 14.62
N SER A 438 17.01 -52.04 13.85
CA SER A 438 18.37 -52.56 14.19
C SER A 438 19.35 -52.47 13.00
N SER A 439 20.64 -52.25 13.28
CA SER A 439 21.80 -52.24 12.35
C SER A 439 22.70 -53.47 12.64
N PRO A 440 23.83 -53.69 11.90
CA PRO A 440 24.00 -53.87 10.46
C PRO A 440 24.74 -55.19 10.12
N LYS A 441 24.72 -55.64 8.86
CA LYS A 441 25.70 -56.64 8.38
C LYS A 441 26.07 -56.40 6.91
N ALA A 442 27.37 -56.39 6.65
CA ALA A 442 28.01 -56.18 5.36
C ALA A 442 27.98 -57.45 4.47
N ALA A 443 27.83 -57.29 3.15
CA ALA A 443 28.74 -57.83 2.13
C ALA A 443 28.23 -57.61 0.69
N ALA A 444 29.20 -57.29 -0.18
CA ALA A 444 29.33 -57.61 -1.61
C ALA A 444 28.39 -56.99 -2.67
N SER A 445 29.03 -56.11 -3.45
CA SER A 445 28.92 -55.85 -4.89
C SER A 445 27.82 -56.55 -5.70
N ASP A 446 26.93 -55.73 -6.26
CA ASP A 446 26.48 -55.88 -7.64
C ASP A 446 26.24 -54.49 -8.24
N ALA A 447 26.77 -54.25 -9.43
CA ALA A 447 26.71 -52.97 -10.12
C ALA A 447 25.27 -52.71 -10.61
N ALA A 448 24.48 -52.04 -9.78
CA ALA A 448 23.14 -51.57 -10.15
C ALA A 448 23.24 -50.38 -11.12
N PRO A 449 22.36 -50.30 -12.14
CA PRO A 449 22.36 -49.21 -13.10
C PRO A 449 22.11 -47.88 -12.37
N ILE A 450 22.97 -46.89 -12.65
CA ILE A 450 22.87 -45.53 -12.10
C ILE A 450 21.52 -44.95 -12.53
N LYS A 451 20.52 -45.00 -11.64
CA LYS A 451 19.29 -44.22 -11.79
C LYS A 451 19.68 -42.76 -11.61
N THR A 452 19.81 -42.04 -12.71
CA THR A 452 20.01 -40.59 -12.73
C THR A 452 18.76 -39.92 -12.15
N GLY A 453 18.76 -39.73 -10.82
CA GLY A 453 17.69 -39.02 -10.14
C GLY A 453 17.71 -37.54 -10.51
N VAL A 454 16.58 -37.00 -10.95
CA VAL A 454 16.43 -35.56 -11.17
C VAL A 454 16.24 -34.90 -9.81
N THR A 455 17.14 -33.99 -9.44
CA THR A 455 17.03 -33.21 -8.20
C THR A 455 16.15 -32.00 -8.43
N VAL A 456 15.12 -31.83 -7.60
CA VAL A 456 14.21 -30.67 -7.62
C VAL A 456 14.24 -30.01 -6.26
N TRP A 457 14.39 -28.68 -6.22
CA TRP A 457 14.26 -27.94 -4.97
C TRP A 457 12.80 -27.89 -4.52
N ALA A 458 12.58 -28.12 -3.24
CA ALA A 458 11.26 -28.25 -2.65
C ALA A 458 11.15 -27.32 -1.44
N LEU A 459 10.22 -26.36 -1.51
CA LEU A 459 9.92 -25.42 -0.44
C LEU A 459 8.67 -25.87 0.31
N THR A 460 8.82 -26.07 1.61
CA THR A 460 7.71 -26.43 2.50
C THR A 460 7.09 -25.17 3.10
N ILE A 461 5.78 -25.02 2.94
CA ILE A 461 5.06 -23.79 3.30
C ILE A 461 3.82 -24.14 4.12
N VAL A 462 3.59 -23.35 5.16
CA VAL A 462 2.35 -23.40 5.95
C VAL A 462 1.38 -22.35 5.39
N GLY A 463 0.41 -22.79 4.60
CA GLY A 463 -0.59 -21.94 3.97
C GLY A 463 -1.80 -21.63 4.86
N LYS A 464 -2.87 -21.13 4.23
CA LYS A 464 -4.15 -20.85 4.90
C LYS A 464 -4.66 -22.07 5.69
N ARG A 465 -5.24 -21.81 6.86
CA ARG A 465 -5.71 -22.83 7.84
C ARG A 465 -4.60 -23.72 8.41
N ARG A 466 -3.36 -23.23 8.46
CA ARG A 466 -2.19 -23.97 8.97
C ARG A 466 -1.94 -25.29 8.22
N LYS A 467 -2.39 -25.37 6.96
CA LYS A 467 -2.14 -26.54 6.11
C LYS A 467 -0.76 -26.44 5.50
N GLN A 468 0.06 -27.45 5.75
CA GLN A 468 1.38 -27.58 5.16
C GLN A 468 1.26 -28.15 3.75
N ARG A 469 2.04 -27.59 2.81
CA ARG A 469 2.24 -28.15 1.48
C ARG A 469 3.66 -27.89 1.02
N THR A 470 4.13 -28.70 0.09
CA THR A 470 5.44 -28.56 -0.53
C THR A 470 5.25 -28.11 -1.98
N VAL A 471 6.03 -27.11 -2.39
CA VAL A 471 6.02 -26.58 -3.76
C VAL A 471 7.39 -26.76 -4.40
N PRO A 472 7.47 -27.06 -5.70
CA PRO A 472 8.74 -27.07 -6.42
C PRO A 472 9.28 -25.66 -6.57
N VAL A 473 10.60 -25.50 -6.54
CA VAL A 473 11.30 -24.23 -6.74
C VAL A 473 12.30 -24.42 -7.88
N SER A 474 12.27 -23.52 -8.87
CA SER A 474 13.16 -23.60 -10.03
C SER A 474 14.62 -23.31 -9.64
N ALA A 475 15.58 -23.89 -10.37
CA ALA A 475 17.00 -23.60 -10.16
C ALA A 475 17.32 -22.09 -10.32
N ALA A 476 16.66 -21.42 -11.28
CA ALA A 476 16.76 -19.97 -11.46
C ALA A 476 16.28 -19.18 -10.22
N THR A 477 15.19 -19.61 -9.59
CA THR A 477 14.72 -19.00 -8.33
C THR A 477 15.75 -19.20 -7.21
N VAL A 478 16.34 -20.39 -7.10
CA VAL A 478 17.39 -20.66 -6.09
C VAL A 478 18.62 -19.80 -6.34
N ALA A 479 19.05 -19.65 -7.60
CA ALA A 479 20.15 -18.75 -7.95
C ALA A 479 19.85 -17.29 -7.58
N ALA A 480 18.62 -16.81 -7.85
CA ALA A 480 18.19 -15.47 -7.44
C ALA A 480 18.20 -15.30 -5.91
N LEU A 481 17.74 -16.31 -5.17
CA LEU A 481 17.76 -16.31 -3.71
C LEU A 481 19.19 -16.31 -3.14
N ARG A 482 20.11 -17.06 -3.75
CA ARG A 482 21.54 -17.04 -3.39
C ARG A 482 22.12 -15.64 -3.57
N ALA A 483 21.88 -15.00 -4.71
CA ALA A 483 22.37 -13.65 -4.98
C ALA A 483 21.84 -12.63 -3.95
N HIS A 484 20.56 -12.70 -3.63
CA HIS A 484 19.94 -11.88 -2.56
C HIS A 484 20.53 -12.14 -1.17
N TRP A 485 20.95 -13.39 -0.89
CA TRP A 485 21.61 -13.73 0.37
C TRP A 485 23.03 -13.23 0.45
N THR A 486 23.78 -13.27 -0.66
CA THR A 486 25.09 -12.63 -0.77
C THR A 486 24.99 -11.13 -0.51
N ASP A 487 23.96 -10.45 -1.02
CA ASP A 487 23.71 -9.01 -0.76
C ASP A 487 23.40 -8.70 0.72
N ARG A 488 23.06 -9.73 1.51
CA ARG A 488 22.83 -9.68 2.96
C ARG A 488 24.03 -10.15 3.78
N ASP A 489 25.17 -10.38 3.12
CA ASP A 489 26.39 -10.95 3.72
C ASP A 489 26.14 -12.32 4.39
N LYS A 490 25.30 -13.17 3.78
CA LYS A 490 24.95 -14.50 4.27
C LYS A 490 25.20 -15.59 3.25
N ASP A 491 25.69 -16.73 3.74
CA ASP A 491 25.82 -17.94 2.94
C ASP A 491 24.49 -18.72 2.92
N PHE A 492 23.93 -18.87 1.73
CA PHE A 492 22.68 -19.58 1.49
C PHE A 492 22.81 -21.10 1.63
N ASP A 493 23.97 -21.68 1.35
CA ASP A 493 24.12 -23.13 1.24
C ASP A 493 24.48 -23.81 2.57
N VAL A 494 24.65 -23.03 3.65
CA VAL A 494 24.89 -23.55 5.00
C VAL A 494 23.63 -24.27 5.55
N PRO A 495 23.71 -25.55 5.94
CA PRO A 495 22.54 -26.39 6.31
C PRO A 495 21.75 -25.99 7.57
N SER A 496 22.16 -24.97 8.32
CA SER A 496 21.59 -24.64 9.65
C SER A 496 21.17 -23.17 9.80
N VAL A 497 21.12 -22.40 8.72
CA VAL A 497 20.76 -20.98 8.81
C VAL A 497 19.24 -20.83 8.86
N GLU A 498 18.74 -20.49 10.04
CA GLU A 498 17.35 -20.04 10.22
C GLU A 498 17.19 -18.58 9.84
N ALA A 499 16.77 -18.32 8.60
CA ALA A 499 16.50 -16.96 8.15
C ALA A 499 15.39 -16.90 7.10
N PRO A 500 14.71 -15.74 6.96
CA PRO A 500 13.81 -15.52 5.84
C PRO A 500 14.55 -15.67 4.51
N LEU A 501 13.89 -16.31 3.53
CA LEU A 501 14.38 -16.39 2.16
C LEU A 501 14.58 -14.99 1.57
N ILE A 502 13.65 -14.07 1.85
CA ILE A 502 13.69 -12.68 1.39
C ILE A 502 13.49 -11.76 2.60
N ALA A 503 14.39 -10.80 2.77
CA ALA A 503 14.37 -9.81 3.84
C ALA A 503 14.87 -8.45 3.31
N PRO A 504 14.45 -7.32 3.91
CA PRO A 504 14.85 -6.00 3.43
C PRO A 504 16.35 -5.74 3.56
N LEU A 505 16.99 -5.25 2.49
CA LEU A 505 18.37 -4.78 2.52
C LEU A 505 18.51 -3.42 3.22
N VAL A 506 17.52 -2.54 3.03
CA VAL A 506 17.47 -1.22 3.63
C VAL A 506 16.20 -1.11 4.47
N ILE A 507 16.37 -0.79 5.76
CA ILE A 507 15.26 -0.51 6.67
C ILE A 507 14.99 0.99 6.60
N ASN A 508 13.75 1.35 6.24
CA ASN A 508 13.34 2.75 6.25
C ASN A 508 13.46 3.32 7.68
N GLY A 509 14.04 4.52 7.84
CA GLY A 509 14.22 5.19 9.13
C GLY A 509 12.95 5.67 9.84
N THR A 510 11.77 5.14 9.48
CA THR A 510 10.54 5.39 10.23
C THR A 510 10.57 4.65 11.56
N GLU A 511 10.16 5.30 12.64
CA GLU A 511 10.12 4.72 14.00
C GLU A 511 9.39 3.37 14.07
N ALA A 512 8.29 3.18 13.32
CA ALA A 512 7.58 1.91 13.26
C ALA A 512 8.29 0.79 12.49
N SER A 513 9.18 1.13 11.56
CA SER A 513 10.02 0.15 10.84
C SER A 513 11.27 -0.15 11.66
N LEU A 514 11.90 0.87 12.25
CA LEU A 514 12.99 0.71 13.21
C LEU A 514 12.54 -0.15 14.39
N ALA A 515 11.45 0.16 15.09
CA ALA A 515 10.95 -0.67 16.20
C ALA A 515 10.64 -2.14 15.82
N LYS A 516 10.31 -2.42 14.55
CA LYS A 516 10.09 -3.78 14.05
C LYS A 516 11.38 -4.51 13.69
N HIS A 517 12.40 -3.79 13.23
CA HIS A 517 13.64 -4.35 12.71
C HIS A 517 14.86 -4.17 13.64
N ASP A 518 14.80 -3.26 14.62
CA ASP A 518 15.83 -2.97 15.62
C ASP A 518 15.91 -4.02 16.72
N GLY A 519 14.99 -5.01 16.73
CA GLY A 519 15.05 -6.19 17.59
C GLY A 519 15.52 -5.89 19.01
N GLY A 520 14.60 -5.49 19.90
CA GLY A 520 14.92 -5.30 21.31
C GLY A 520 15.83 -6.42 21.85
N THR A 521 17.04 -6.03 22.28
CA THR A 521 18.01 -6.74 23.15
C THR A 521 18.31 -8.25 22.97
N ASP A 522 17.71 -8.98 22.02
CA ASP A 522 17.81 -10.45 21.91
C ASP A 522 18.39 -10.97 20.57
N GLY A 523 19.09 -10.13 19.81
CA GLY A 523 20.23 -10.50 18.95
C GLY A 523 20.11 -11.60 17.86
N LYS A 524 18.97 -12.26 17.59
CA LYS A 524 18.98 -13.46 16.70
C LYS A 524 17.83 -13.70 15.71
N ARG A 525 16.85 -12.81 15.52
CA ARG A 525 15.84 -13.02 14.45
C ARG A 525 15.71 -11.85 13.49
N GLU A 526 16.33 -12.02 12.33
CA GLU A 526 16.09 -11.19 11.17
C GLU A 526 14.61 -11.23 10.77
N VAL A 527 14.04 -10.05 10.56
CA VAL A 527 12.61 -9.89 10.33
C VAL A 527 12.34 -9.89 8.82
N PRO A 528 11.43 -10.76 8.33
CA PRO A 528 11.09 -10.82 6.91
C PRO A 528 10.43 -9.53 6.42
N TYR A 529 10.29 -9.39 5.09
CA TYR A 529 9.41 -8.37 4.54
C TYR A 529 7.98 -8.52 5.08
N ALA A 530 7.35 -7.39 5.43
CA ALA A 530 5.90 -7.37 5.55
C ALA A 530 5.27 -7.69 4.17
N PRO A 531 4.18 -8.48 4.09
CA PRO A 531 3.62 -8.87 2.79
C PRO A 531 3.25 -7.69 1.87
N ASP A 532 2.71 -6.60 2.44
CA ASP A 532 2.39 -5.40 1.67
C ASP A 532 3.65 -4.66 1.18
N ALA A 533 4.75 -4.71 1.94
CA ALA A 533 6.03 -4.15 1.53
C ALA A 533 6.66 -4.97 0.39
N LEU A 534 6.61 -6.31 0.46
CA LEU A 534 7.03 -7.18 -0.63
C LEU A 534 6.21 -6.94 -1.91
N ALA A 535 4.88 -6.83 -1.78
CA ALA A 535 4.03 -6.50 -2.93
C ALA A 535 4.31 -5.13 -3.53
N ARG A 536 4.70 -4.15 -2.70
CA ARG A 536 5.10 -2.82 -3.19
C ARG A 536 6.42 -2.89 -3.95
N LEU A 537 7.43 -3.59 -3.42
CA LEU A 537 8.71 -3.82 -4.12
C LEU A 537 8.47 -4.43 -5.50
N VAL A 538 7.70 -5.52 -5.55
CA VAL A 538 7.37 -6.23 -6.79
C VAL A 538 6.62 -5.34 -7.78
N ARG A 539 5.63 -4.57 -7.31
CA ARG A 539 4.87 -3.66 -8.17
C ARG A 539 5.74 -2.53 -8.74
N GLU A 540 6.63 -1.98 -7.93
CA GLU A 540 7.53 -0.91 -8.37
C GLU A 540 8.53 -1.42 -9.40
N ALA A 541 9.14 -2.59 -9.16
CA ALA A 541 10.04 -3.23 -10.09
C ALA A 541 9.38 -3.47 -11.46
N VAL A 542 8.17 -4.03 -11.48
CA VAL A 542 7.42 -4.26 -12.73
C VAL A 542 7.04 -2.94 -13.41
N ARG A 543 6.63 -1.91 -12.65
CA ARG A 543 6.29 -0.60 -13.21
C ARG A 543 7.49 0.07 -13.87
N HIS A 544 8.66 0.01 -13.23
CA HIS A 544 9.90 0.54 -13.77
C HIS A 544 10.24 -0.16 -15.10
N ILE A 545 10.27 -1.50 -15.11
CA ILE A 545 10.53 -2.28 -16.33
C ILE A 545 9.51 -1.94 -17.44
N ALA A 546 8.22 -1.90 -17.11
CA ALA A 546 7.19 -1.57 -18.10
C ALA A 546 7.38 -0.18 -18.70
N GLY A 547 7.77 0.80 -17.88
CA GLY A 547 8.03 2.17 -18.33
C GLY A 547 9.29 2.30 -19.19
N ASP A 548 10.35 1.56 -18.88
CA ASP A 548 11.59 1.54 -19.67
C ASP A 548 11.34 0.92 -21.04
N LEU A 549 10.78 -0.29 -21.07
CA LEU A 549 10.50 -1.01 -22.30
C LEU A 549 9.54 -0.25 -23.23
N LEU A 550 8.56 0.48 -22.69
CA LEU A 550 7.68 1.33 -23.51
C LEU A 550 8.45 2.50 -24.14
N ARG A 551 9.36 3.13 -23.38
CA ARG A 551 10.21 4.22 -23.90
C ARG A 551 11.15 3.75 -25.01
N GLU A 552 11.62 2.51 -24.91
CA GLU A 552 12.50 1.87 -25.89
C GLU A 552 11.73 1.32 -27.12
N GLY A 553 10.40 1.37 -27.10
CA GLY A 553 9.56 0.83 -28.18
C GLY A 553 9.51 -0.71 -28.20
N ALA A 554 9.98 -1.37 -27.15
CA ALA A 554 10.03 -2.83 -27.03
C ALA A 554 8.71 -3.47 -26.55
N LEU A 555 7.71 -2.67 -26.16
CA LEU A 555 6.37 -3.14 -25.78
C LEU A 555 5.26 -2.43 -26.53
N SER A 556 4.20 -3.18 -26.85
CA SER A 556 2.93 -2.60 -27.25
C SER A 556 2.23 -1.90 -26.08
N TYR A 557 1.31 -0.98 -26.37
CA TYR A 557 0.53 -0.29 -25.33
C TYR A 557 -0.30 -1.25 -24.47
N ASP A 558 -0.85 -2.32 -25.06
CA ASP A 558 -1.60 -3.33 -24.33
C ASP A 558 -0.70 -4.13 -23.36
N ALA A 559 0.46 -4.56 -23.84
CA ALA A 559 1.47 -5.23 -23.02
C ALA A 559 1.96 -4.35 -21.86
N HIS A 560 2.16 -3.06 -22.12
CA HIS A 560 2.50 -2.09 -21.10
C HIS A 560 1.39 -1.97 -20.03
N ALA A 561 0.13 -1.80 -20.45
CA ALA A 561 -1.01 -1.74 -19.53
C ALA A 561 -1.12 -3.03 -18.69
N LYS A 562 -0.88 -4.19 -19.29
CA LYS A 562 -0.86 -5.49 -18.62
C LYS A 562 0.21 -5.57 -17.53
N LEU A 563 1.43 -5.13 -17.82
CA LEU A 563 2.50 -5.08 -16.82
C LEU A 563 2.16 -4.10 -15.69
N LEU A 564 1.59 -2.93 -15.98
CA LEU A 564 1.14 -1.98 -14.95
C LEU A 564 0.06 -2.54 -14.02
N ALA A 565 -0.84 -3.37 -14.55
CA ALA A 565 -1.87 -4.06 -13.78
C ALA A 565 -1.36 -5.28 -13.01
N THR A 566 -0.11 -5.71 -13.24
CA THR A 566 0.46 -6.92 -12.66
C THR A 566 0.70 -6.74 -11.15
N SER A 567 0.11 -7.63 -10.37
CA SER A 567 0.25 -7.68 -8.91
C SER A 567 1.03 -8.91 -8.46
N ALA A 568 1.41 -8.98 -7.18
CA ALA A 568 2.01 -10.20 -6.61
C ALA A 568 1.13 -11.46 -6.83
N HIS A 569 -0.19 -11.31 -6.96
CA HIS A 569 -1.08 -12.44 -7.24
C HIS A 569 -1.08 -12.85 -8.72
N ALA A 570 -0.78 -11.91 -9.63
CA ALA A 570 -0.67 -12.18 -11.07
C ALA A 570 0.40 -13.26 -11.35
N PHE A 571 1.57 -13.17 -10.71
CA PHE A 571 2.64 -14.17 -10.85
C PHE A 571 2.20 -15.59 -10.47
N ARG A 572 1.37 -15.73 -9.44
CA ARG A 572 0.79 -17.02 -9.08
C ARG A 572 -0.17 -17.54 -10.16
N HIS A 573 -0.94 -16.66 -10.80
CA HIS A 573 -1.75 -17.04 -11.96
C HIS A 573 -0.87 -17.41 -13.16
N THR A 574 0.20 -16.66 -13.42
CA THR A 574 1.20 -16.98 -14.44
C THR A 574 1.78 -18.39 -14.23
N PHE A 575 2.15 -18.76 -13.00
CA PHE A 575 2.57 -20.13 -12.70
C PHE A 575 1.49 -21.16 -13.04
N GLY A 576 0.25 -20.97 -12.56
CA GLY A 576 -0.84 -21.94 -12.77
C GLY A 576 -1.18 -22.14 -14.25
N THR A 577 -1.24 -21.03 -15.00
CA THR A 577 -1.46 -21.00 -16.44
C THR A 577 -0.34 -21.70 -17.20
N ARG A 578 0.93 -21.39 -16.89
CA ARG A 578 2.10 -22.02 -17.52
C ARG A 578 2.22 -23.51 -17.18
N ALA A 579 1.94 -23.89 -15.94
CA ALA A 579 1.99 -25.28 -15.52
C ALA A 579 1.00 -26.14 -16.32
N VAL A 580 -0.22 -25.65 -16.54
CA VAL A 580 -1.21 -26.34 -17.38
C VAL A 580 -0.79 -26.35 -18.85
N ALA A 581 -0.25 -25.24 -19.37
CA ALA A 581 0.26 -25.17 -20.75
C ALA A 581 1.43 -26.12 -21.01
N HIS A 582 2.26 -26.41 -19.99
CA HIS A 582 3.33 -27.41 -20.05
C HIS A 582 2.89 -28.80 -19.54
N ASP A 583 1.61 -29.14 -19.72
CA ASP A 583 1.03 -30.46 -19.46
C ASP A 583 1.17 -30.99 -18.03
N MET A 584 1.33 -30.11 -17.04
CA MET A 584 1.32 -30.54 -15.63
C MET A 584 -0.09 -31.02 -15.25
N PRO A 585 -0.25 -32.24 -14.69
CA PRO A 585 -1.56 -32.75 -14.31
C PRO A 585 -2.31 -31.80 -13.37
N ILE A 586 -3.59 -31.55 -13.64
CA ILE A 586 -4.39 -30.54 -12.94
C ILE A 586 -4.47 -30.76 -11.43
N ASP A 587 -4.45 -32.01 -10.98
CA ASP A 587 -4.45 -32.39 -9.57
C ASP A 587 -3.10 -32.11 -8.89
N VAL A 588 -2.00 -32.14 -9.63
CA VAL A 588 -0.68 -31.68 -9.18
C VAL A 588 -0.65 -30.16 -9.08
N VAL A 589 -1.14 -29.45 -10.11
CA VAL A 589 -1.27 -27.97 -10.09
C VAL A 589 -2.14 -27.53 -8.91
N GLN A 590 -3.27 -28.19 -8.66
CA GLN A 590 -4.16 -27.94 -7.53
C GLN A 590 -3.43 -28.09 -6.19
N ARG A 591 -2.60 -29.13 -6.04
CA ARG A 591 -1.82 -29.39 -4.82
C ARG A 591 -0.73 -28.34 -4.60
N ILE A 592 0.04 -27.99 -5.64
CA ILE A 592 1.08 -26.95 -5.58
C ILE A 592 0.46 -25.59 -5.23
N LEU A 593 -0.62 -25.21 -5.92
CA LEU A 593 -1.36 -23.99 -5.63
C LEU A 593 -2.10 -24.08 -4.28
N GLY A 594 -2.40 -25.29 -3.79
CA GLY A 594 -3.22 -25.56 -2.61
C GLY A 594 -4.60 -24.90 -2.72
N HIS A 595 -5.30 -25.21 -3.80
CA HIS A 595 -6.73 -24.91 -3.97
C HIS A 595 -7.57 -25.96 -3.25
N ALA A 596 -8.64 -25.53 -2.58
CA ALA A 596 -9.50 -26.44 -1.83
C ALA A 596 -10.43 -27.27 -2.74
N SER A 597 -10.72 -26.78 -3.95
CA SER A 597 -11.55 -27.43 -4.95
C SER A 597 -10.82 -27.44 -6.30
N LEU A 598 -11.00 -28.51 -7.08
CA LEU A 598 -10.53 -28.61 -8.46
C LEU A 598 -11.19 -27.58 -9.37
N GLN A 599 -12.43 -27.16 -9.07
CA GLN A 599 -13.13 -26.10 -9.80
C GLN A 599 -12.37 -24.77 -9.80
N THR A 600 -11.61 -24.48 -8.74
CA THR A 600 -10.76 -23.27 -8.71
C THR A 600 -9.52 -23.43 -9.61
N THR A 601 -9.07 -24.66 -9.86
CA THR A 601 -7.92 -24.94 -10.72
C THR A 601 -8.33 -25.09 -12.19
N SER A 602 -9.57 -25.50 -12.48
CA SER A 602 -10.07 -25.64 -13.86
C SER A 602 -10.07 -24.32 -14.63
N ILE A 603 -10.04 -23.17 -13.94
CA ILE A 603 -9.86 -21.86 -14.57
C ILE A 603 -8.64 -21.82 -15.49
N TYR A 604 -7.55 -22.51 -15.15
CA TYR A 604 -6.33 -22.55 -15.96
C TYR A 604 -6.46 -23.45 -17.19
N VAL A 605 -7.30 -24.48 -17.12
CA VAL A 605 -7.61 -25.32 -18.29
C VAL A 605 -8.51 -24.57 -19.27
N HIS A 606 -9.51 -23.86 -18.76
CA HIS A 606 -10.34 -22.99 -19.60
C HIS A 606 -9.51 -21.88 -20.25
N ALA A 607 -8.57 -21.31 -19.50
CA ALA A 607 -7.61 -20.34 -20.01
C ALA A 607 -6.81 -20.85 -21.20
N GLU A 608 -6.25 -22.06 -21.06
CA GLU A 608 -5.46 -22.69 -22.10
C GLU A 608 -6.31 -23.00 -23.34
N ARG A 609 -7.48 -23.58 -23.13
CA ARG A 609 -8.41 -23.89 -24.21
C ARG A 609 -8.83 -22.64 -24.98
N GLN A 610 -9.12 -21.53 -24.29
CA GLN A 610 -9.48 -20.27 -24.94
C GLN A 610 -8.32 -19.74 -25.79
N ARG A 611 -7.09 -19.73 -25.26
CA ARG A 611 -5.91 -19.29 -26.01
C ARG A 611 -5.66 -20.15 -27.25
N MET A 612 -5.86 -21.47 -27.17
CA MET A 612 -5.79 -22.37 -28.32
C MET A 612 -6.82 -22.00 -29.40
N LEU A 613 -8.05 -21.69 -29.00
CA LEU A 613 -9.11 -21.27 -29.93
C LEU A 613 -8.80 -19.91 -30.58
N ASP A 614 -8.30 -18.94 -29.81
CA ASP A 614 -7.94 -17.62 -30.31
C ASP A 614 -6.77 -17.69 -31.31
N ALA A 615 -5.76 -18.51 -31.02
CA ALA A 615 -4.63 -18.75 -31.93
C ALA A 615 -5.06 -19.43 -33.23
N ALA A 616 -5.95 -20.43 -33.15
CA ALA A 616 -6.52 -21.08 -34.33
C ALA A 616 -7.34 -20.08 -35.17
N ALA A 617 -8.15 -19.23 -34.53
CA ALA A 617 -8.92 -18.20 -35.21
C ALA A 617 -8.02 -17.19 -35.95
N HIS A 618 -6.92 -16.76 -35.32
CA HIS A 618 -5.93 -15.89 -35.97
C HIS A 618 -5.30 -16.57 -37.19
N TYR A 619 -4.84 -17.81 -37.03
CA TYR A 619 -4.26 -18.60 -38.13
C TYR A 619 -5.21 -18.73 -39.33
N TYR A 620 -6.49 -19.05 -39.09
CA TYR A 620 -7.49 -19.13 -40.16
C TYR A 620 -7.79 -17.78 -40.80
N SER A 621 -7.74 -16.68 -40.04
CA SER A 621 -7.98 -15.33 -40.59
C SER A 621 -6.87 -14.84 -41.51
N GLU A 622 -5.63 -15.29 -41.31
CA GLU A 622 -4.50 -15.00 -42.20
C GLU A 622 -4.57 -15.82 -43.49
N ASP A 623 -5.03 -17.08 -43.42
CA ASP A 623 -5.23 -17.94 -44.59
C ASP A 623 -6.41 -17.50 -45.46
N ASP A 624 -7.51 -17.02 -44.86
CA ASP A 624 -8.68 -16.51 -45.59
C ASP A 624 -8.45 -15.12 -46.22
N GLY A 625 -7.38 -14.41 -45.84
CA GLY A 625 -6.96 -13.12 -46.39
C GLY A 625 -6.11 -13.21 -47.68
N VAL A 626 -5.75 -14.42 -48.10
CA VAL A 626 -5.02 -14.70 -49.35
C VAL A 626 -5.95 -15.41 -50.34
N ARG A 627 -6.95 -14.69 -50.87
CA ARG A 627 -7.70 -15.11 -52.07
C ARG A 627 -8.02 -13.96 -53.00
#